data_AF-A3IPL5-F1
#
_entry.id   AF-A3IPL5-F1
#
_cell.length_a   1.000
_cell.length_b   1.000
_cell.length_c   1.000
_cell.angle_alpha   90.00
_cell.angle_beta   90.00
_cell.angle_gamma   90.00
#
_symmetry.space_group_name_H-M   'P 1'
#
loop_
_entity.id
_entity.type
_entity.pdbx_description
1 polymer ?
#
loop_
_entity_poly.entity_id
_entity_poly.type
_entity_poly.pdbx_seq_one_letter_code
_entity_poly.pdbx_strand_id
1 'polypeptide(L)' 'MARTKPRSDKVLTIRLPERDLLRLEAYCMEDGKTKTEVIRQFIHSLPANESSTPQKAG' A
#
# COMPACT_ATOMS: atom_id res chain seq x y z
N MET A 1 -28.58 -4.43 7.33
CA MET A 1 -27.98 -3.11 7.61
C MET A 1 -26.46 -3.24 7.58
N ALA A 2 -25.76 -2.16 7.19
CA ALA A 2 -24.45 -2.16 6.54
C ALA A 2 -23.32 -2.90 7.29
N ARG A 3 -22.63 -3.82 6.60
CA ARG A 3 -21.32 -4.35 7.00
C ARG A 3 -20.27 -3.29 6.67
N THR A 4 -20.15 -2.25 7.48
CA THR A 4 -19.06 -1.28 7.36
C THR A 4 -17.78 -1.96 7.81
N LYS A 5 -17.04 -2.55 6.86
CA LYS A 5 -15.65 -2.98 7.09
C LYS A 5 -14.90 -1.77 7.68
N PRO A 6 -14.26 -1.88 8.85
CA PRO A 6 -13.44 -0.79 9.34
C PRO A 6 -12.36 -0.54 8.28
N ARG A 7 -12.26 0.68 7.77
CA ARG A 7 -11.09 1.10 6.99
C ARG A 7 -9.91 0.84 7.92
N SER A 8 -9.16 -0.22 7.66
CA SER A 8 -7.94 -0.51 8.42
C SER A 8 -6.95 0.59 8.07
N ASP A 9 -7.07 1.71 8.76
CA ASP A 9 -6.23 2.90 8.60
C ASP A 9 -4.91 2.67 9.36
N LYS A 10 -4.22 1.59 8.98
CA LYS A 10 -2.88 1.32 9.50
C LYS A 10 -1.92 2.25 8.76
N VAL A 11 -1.36 3.21 9.49
CA VAL A 11 -0.33 4.11 8.97
C VAL A 11 0.97 3.34 8.79
N LEU A 12 1.51 3.37 7.58
CA LEU A 12 2.81 2.79 7.24
C LEU A 12 3.82 3.91 7.07
N THR A 13 4.88 3.91 7.88
CA THR A 13 6.04 4.80 7.70
C THR A 13 7.21 3.97 7.19
N ILE A 14 7.77 4.35 6.05
CA ILE A 14 8.91 3.67 5.42
C ILE A 14 10.08 4.65 5.25
N ARG A 15 11.29 4.15 5.49
CA ARG A 15 12.52 4.87 5.17
C ARG A 15 12.93 4.50 3.76
N LEU A 16 13.05 5.51 2.90
CA LEU A 16 13.49 5.35 1.52
C LEU A 16 14.74 6.21 1.29
N PRO A 17 15.69 5.76 0.47
CA PRO A 17 16.75 6.62 0.01
C PRO A 17 16.17 7.73 -0.89
N GLU A 18 16.82 8.89 -0.89
CA GLU A 18 16.34 10.09 -1.58
C GLU A 18 16.07 9.86 -3.07
N ARG A 19 16.91 9.05 -3.73
CA ARG A 19 16.76 8.71 -5.15
C ARG A 19 15.44 8.00 -5.45
N ASP A 20 15.04 7.06 -4.61
CA ASP A 20 13.79 6.31 -4.79
C ASP A 20 12.57 7.17 -4.44
N LEU A 21 12.71 8.05 -3.44
CA LEU A 21 11.67 9.02 -3.12
C LEU A 21 11.42 9.95 -4.31
N LEU A 22 12.46 10.58 -4.86
CA LEU A 22 12.36 11.46 -6.03
C LEU A 22 11.71 10.77 -7.23
N ARG A 23 12.07 9.50 -7.48
CA ARG A 23 11.45 8.71 -8.54
C ARG A 23 9.96 8.47 -8.30
N LEU A 24 9.58 8.15 -7.07
CA LEU A 24 8.17 7.98 -6.70
C LEU A 24 7.40 9.29 -6.83
N GLU A 25 8.00 10.42 -6.45
CA GLU A 25 7.37 11.74 -6.57
C GLU A 25 7.14 12.14 -8.03
N ALA A 26 8.13 11.96 -8.89
CA ALA A 26 8.00 12.19 -10.32
C ALA A 26 6.85 11.36 -10.92
N TYR A 27 6.82 10.06 -10.62
CA TYR A 27 5.75 9.18 -11.10
C TYR A 27 4.35 9.58 -10.58
N CYS A 28 4.24 9.96 -9.30
CA CYS A 28 2.99 10.44 -8.73
C CYS A 28 2.50 11.73 -9.41
N MET A 29 3.42 12.61 -9.77
CA MET A 29 3.12 13.88 -10.44
C MET A 29 2.69 13.68 -11.90
N GLU A 30 3.27 12.72 -12.61
CA GLU A 30 2.89 12.41 -13.99
C GLU A 30 1.54 11.69 -14.10
N ASP A 31 1.29 10.69 -13.24
CA ASP A 31 0.08 9.85 -13.30
C ASP A 31 -1.09 10.42 -12.48
N GLY A 32 -0.87 11.52 -11.74
CA GLY A 32 -1.87 12.13 -10.85
C GLY A 32 -2.23 11.27 -9.64
N LYS A 33 -1.42 10.26 -9.31
CA LYS A 33 -1.66 9.30 -8.22
C LYS A 33 -0.99 9.75 -6.94
N THR A 34 -1.56 9.33 -5.81
CA THR A 34 -0.89 9.53 -4.52
C THR A 34 0.18 8.45 -4.29
N LYS A 35 1.24 8.81 -3.55
CA LYS A 35 2.28 7.87 -3.10
C LYS A 35 1.69 6.59 -2.50
N THR A 36 0.62 6.75 -1.72
CA THR A 36 -0.14 5.65 -1.11
C THR A 36 -0.80 4.75 -2.14
N GLU A 37 -1.43 5.29 -3.18
CA GLU A 37 -2.02 4.49 -4.26
C GLU A 37 -0.98 3.68 -5.01
N VAL A 38 0.15 4.30 -5.35
CA VAL A 38 1.23 3.64 -6.08
C VAL A 38 1.78 2.47 -5.27
N ILE A 39 2.03 2.67 -3.97
CA ILE A 39 2.49 1.61 -3.07
C ILE A 39 1.44 0.50 -2.93
N ARG A 40 0.15 0.85 -2.79
CA ARG A 40 -0.92 -0.17 -2.71
C ARG A 40 -1.00 -0.99 -3.99
N GLN A 41 -0.97 -0.33 -5.15
CA GLN A 41 -1.03 -1.01 -6.44
C GLN A 41 0.18 -1.93 -6.64
N PHE A 42 1.37 -1.48 -6.21
CA PHE A 42 2.57 -2.30 -6.21
C PHE A 42 2.41 -3.52 -5.32
N ILE A 43 1.96 -3.37 -4.07
CA ILE A 43 1.71 -4.48 -3.14
C ILE A 43 0.71 -5.48 -3.73
N HIS A 44 -0.37 -5.02 -4.35
CA HIS A 44 -1.35 -5.88 -5.02
C HIS A 44 -0.80 -6.62 -6.25
N SER A 45 0.23 -6.07 -6.88
CA SER A 45 0.92 -6.70 -8.01
C SER A 45 1.97 -7.71 -7.57
N LEU A 46 2.35 -7.74 -6.28
CA LEU A 46 3.28 -8.74 -5.78
C LEU A 46 2.60 -10.12 -5.83
N PRO A 47 3.34 -11.18 -6.24
CA PRO A 47 2.80 -12.52 -6.19
C PRO A 47 2.40 -12.83 -4.75
N ALA A 48 1.19 -13.38 -4.56
CA ALA A 48 0.75 -13.83 -3.26
C ALA A 48 1.67 -14.97 -2.81
N ASN A 49 2.70 -14.63 -2.04
CA ASN A 49 3.43 -15.64 -1.29
C ASN A 49 2.50 -16.04 -0.16
N GLU A 50 1.76 -17.13 -0.36
CA GLU A 50 0.83 -17.71 0.61
C GLU A 50 1.58 -18.22 1.85
N SER A 51 2.01 -17.30 2.71
CA SER A 51 2.56 -17.61 4.03
C SER A 51 2.13 -16.60 5.10
N SER A 52 1.07 -15.83 4.87
CA SER A 52 0.43 -15.02 5.92
C SER A 52 -0.92 -15.63 6.27
N THR A 53 -0.87 -16.46 7.31
CA THR A 53 -1.95 -17.19 7.95
C THR A 53 -3.20 -16.33 8.18
N PRO A 54 -4.42 -16.86 7.94
CA PRO A 54 -5.64 -16.21 8.38
C PRO A 54 -5.65 -16.17 9.91
N GLN A 55 -5.60 -14.97 10.47
CA GLN A 55 -5.81 -14.74 11.89
C GLN A 55 -7.28 -15.09 12.20
N LYS A 56 -7.49 -16.33 12.66
CA LYS A 56 -8.72 -16.77 13.34
C LYS A 56 -9.03 -15.78 14.47
N ALA A 57 -10.24 -15.26 14.50
CA ALA A 57 -10.88 -14.78 15.72
C ALA A 57 -12.16 -15.60 15.89
N GLY A 58 -12.13 -16.48 16.88
CA GLY A 58 -13.29 -17.26 17.33
C GLY A 58 -14.14 -16.48 18.33
#